data_AF-A0A952JLW5-F1
#
_entry.id   AF-A0A952JLW5-F1
#
_cell.length_a   1.000
_cell.length_b   1.000
_cell.length_c   1.000
_cell.angle_alpha   90.00
_cell.angle_beta   90.00
_cell.angle_gamma   90.00
#
_symmetry.space_group_name_H-M   'P 1'
#
loop_
_entity.id
_entity.type
_entity.pdbx_description
1 polymer ?
#
loop_
_entity_poly.entity_id
_entity_poly.type
_entity_poly.pdbx_seq_one_letter_code
_entity_poly.pdbx_strand_id
1 'polypeptide(L)' 'MENLNLVTIKKASELTGASTSFFKQLLREKKLRRFKVNSATYISLKQFEGIAQLAEA' A
#
# COMPACT_ATOMS: atom_id res chain seq x y z
N MET A 1 19.11 7.67 -3.60
CA MET A 1 17.89 7.94 -2.82
C MET A 1 16.86 6.91 -3.22
N GLU A 2 16.51 5.97 -2.34
CA GLU A 2 15.41 5.04 -2.64
C GLU A 2 14.10 5.83 -2.75
N ASN A 3 13.50 5.83 -3.94
CA ASN A 3 12.16 6.39 -4.16
C ASN A 3 11.16 5.53 -3.38
N LEU A 4 10.88 5.91 -2.14
CA LEU A 4 9.71 5.46 -1.41
C LEU A 4 8.50 6.05 -2.14
N ASN A 5 7.96 5.31 -3.12
CA ASN A 5 6.77 5.69 -3.88
C ASN A 5 5.54 5.64 -2.94
N LEU A 6 5.42 6.66 -2.10
CA LEU A 6 4.38 6.80 -1.09
C LEU A 6 3.13 7.38 -1.73
N VAL A 7 2.06 6.61 -1.70
CA VAL A 7 0.78 7.00 -2.29
C VAL A 7 -0.34 6.80 -1.28
N THR A 8 -1.43 7.55 -1.45
CA THR A 8 -2.64 7.32 -0.62
C THR A 8 -3.26 5.98 -0.98
N ILE A 9 -4.06 5.41 -0.07
CA ILE A 9 -4.79 4.15 -0.33
C ILE A 9 -5.69 4.28 -1.58
N LYS A 10 -6.32 5.44 -1.77
CA LYS A 10 -7.14 5.70 -2.96
C LYS A 10 -6.30 5.61 -4.24
N LYS A 11 -5.14 6.28 -4.26
CA LYS A 11 -4.26 6.27 -5.42
C LYS A 11 -3.65 4.89 -5.68
N ALA A 12 -3.30 4.15 -4.63
CA ALA A 12 -2.83 2.77 -4.76
C ALA A 12 -3.89 1.85 -5.37
N SER A 13 -5.15 2.02 -4.97
CA SER A 13 -6.28 1.27 -5.53
C SER A 13 -6.46 1.54 -7.02
N GLU A 14 -6.36 2.79 -7.45
CA GLU A 14 -6.40 3.17 -8.88
C GLU A 14 -5.24 2.58 -9.69
N LEU A 15 -4.04 2.53 -9.11
CA LEU A 15 -2.83 2.06 -9.82
C LEU A 15 -2.73 0.54 -9.92
N THR A 16 -3.20 -0.18 -8.89
CA THR A 16 -3.01 -1.64 -8.77
C THR A 16 -4.26 -2.43 -9.12
N GLY A 17 -5.42 -1.77 -9.25
CA GLY A 17 -6.72 -2.42 -9.39
C GLY A 17 -7.24 -3.09 -8.11
N ALA A 18 -6.43 -3.14 -7.05
CA ALA A 18 -6.83 -3.75 -5.78
C ALA A 18 -7.84 -2.86 -5.03
N SER A 19 -8.78 -3.48 -4.32
CA SER A 19 -9.82 -2.75 -3.60
C SER A 19 -9.25 -1.99 -2.38
N THR A 20 -9.82 -0.83 -2.05
CA THR A 20 -9.43 -0.09 -0.84
C THR A 20 -9.61 -0.90 0.45
N SER A 21 -10.59 -1.80 0.48
CA SER A 21 -10.81 -2.74 1.59
C SER A 21 -9.65 -3.71 1.77
N PHE A 22 -9.07 -4.21 0.67
CA PHE A 22 -7.91 -5.09 0.70
C PHE A 22 -6.69 -4.39 1.32
N PHE A 23 -6.41 -3.14 0.92
CA PHE A 23 -5.35 -2.35 1.55
C PHE A 23 -5.60 -2.15 3.06
N LYS A 24 -6.83 -1.84 3.47
CA LYS A 24 -7.18 -1.71 4.89
C LYS A 24 -6.98 -3.02 5.65
N GLN A 25 -7.27 -4.16 5.03
CA GLN A 25 -7.01 -5.48 5.60
C GLN A 25 -5.51 -5.71 5.79
N LEU A 26 -4.69 -5.47 4.77
CA LEU A 26 -3.22 -5.61 4.87
C LEU A 26 -2.60 -4.71 5.95
N LEU A 27 -3.14 -3.51 6.14
CA LEU A 27 -2.75 -2.61 7.23
C LEU A 27 -3.14 -3.14 8.61
N ARG A 28 -4.34 -3.73 8.76
CA ARG A 28 -4.80 -4.35 10.01
C ARG A 28 -3.98 -5.58 10.36
N GLU A 29 -3.65 -6.38 9.35
CA GLU A 29 -2.80 -7.58 9.46
C GLU A 29 -1.31 -7.26 9.65
N LYS A 30 -0.93 -5.97 9.68
CA LYS A 30 0.46 -5.49 9.78
C LYS A 30 1.40 -5.96 8.65
N LYS A 31 0.85 -6.48 7.55
CA LYS A 31 1.60 -6.87 6.34
C LYS A 31 2.07 -5.65 5.55
N LEU A 32 1.28 -4.56 5.60
CA LEU A 32 1.63 -3.28 4.96
C LEU A 32 1.84 -2.20 6.02
N ARG A 33 2.82 -1.30 5.79
CA ARG A 33 3.06 -0.16 6.68
C ARG A 33 2.31 1.08 6.20
N ARG A 34 1.74 1.82 7.16
CA ARG A 34 1.16 3.14 6.94
C ARG A 34 2.13 4.24 7.35
N PHE A 35 2.12 5.32 6.59
CA PHE A 35 2.85 6.56 6.85
C PHE A 35 1.84 7.70 6.99
N LYS A 36 1.97 8.51 8.05
CA LYS A 36 1.14 9.71 8.22
C LYS A 36 1.91 10.93 7.75
N VAL A 37 1.35 11.67 6.80
CA VAL A 37 1.91 12.93 6.30
C VAL A 37 0.77 13.94 6.24
N ASN A 38 0.90 15.08 6.92
CA ASN A 38 -0.12 16.14 6.99
C ASN A 38 -1.54 15.60 7.24
N SER A 39 -1.68 14.73 8.25
CA SER A 39 -2.93 14.05 8.64
C SER A 39 -3.51 13.04 7.63
N ALA A 40 -2.94 12.93 6.43
CA ALA A 40 -3.31 11.91 5.44
C ALA A 40 -2.50 10.62 5.63
N THR A 41 -3.13 9.49 5.26
CA THR A 41 -2.53 8.15 5.36
C THR A 41 -2.01 7.70 4.00
N TYR A 42 -0.71 7.38 3.97
CA TYR A 42 0.02 6.90 2.80
C TYR A 42 0.53 5.48 3.04
N ILE A 43 0.78 4.76 1.95
CA ILE A 43 1.40 3.44 1.93
C ILE A 43 2.52 3.41 0.89
N SER A 44 3.46 2.48 1.05
CA SER A 44 4.47 2.24 0.03
C SER A 44 3.90 1.30 -1.05
N LEU A 45 3.84 1.79 -2.29
CA LEU A 45 3.39 0.98 -3.43
C LEU A 45 4.34 -0.22 -3.65
N LYS A 46 5.65 0.02 -3.55
CA LYS A 46 6.69 -1.02 -3.72
C LYS A 46 6.56 -2.15 -2.69
N GLN A 47 6.20 -1.83 -1.44
CA GLN A 47 5.92 -2.87 -0.44
C GLN A 47 4.69 -3.69 -0.81
N PHE A 48 3.63 -3.04 -1.29
CA PHE A 48 2.43 -3.73 -1.72
C PHE A 48 2.70 -4.67 -2.91
N GLU A 49 3.42 -4.20 -3.93
CA GLU A 49 3.80 -5.02 -5.09
C GLU A 49 4.58 -6.27 -4.68
N GLY A 50 5.52 -6.15 -3.73
CA GLY A 50 6.23 -7.31 -3.19
C GLY A 50 5.32 -8.31 -2.47
N ILE A 51 4.29 -7.84 -1.76
CA ILE A 51 3.28 -8.72 -1.12
C ILE A 51 2.40 -9.39 -2.17
N ALA A 52 1.99 -8.64 -3.20
CA ALA A 52 1.17 -9.17 -4.29
C ALA A 52 1.92 -10.26 -5.06
N GLN A 53 3.19 -10.04 -5.40
CA GLN A 53 4.04 -11.05 -6.06
C GLN A 53 4.20 -12.32 -5.21
N LEU A 54 4.37 -12.19 -3.89
CA LEU A 54 4.47 -13.33 -2.99
C LEU A 54 3.16 -14.13 -2.84
N ALA A 55 2.00 -13.50 -3.10
CA ALA A 55 0.71 -14.19 -3.03
C ALA A 55 0.38 -14.97 -4.32
N GLU A 56 1.05 -14.64 -5.42
CA GLU A 56 0.83 -15.24 -6.75
C GLU A 56 1.85 -16.36 -7.10
N ALA A 57 2.88 -16.54 -6.25
CA ALA A 57 3.91 -17.59 -6.36
C ALA A 57 3.62 -18.80 -5.44
#